data_AF-A0A0H3ZUE2-F1
#
_entry.id   AF-A0A0H3ZUE2-F1
#
_cell.length_a   1.000
_cell.length_b   1.000
_cell.length_c   1.000
_cell.angle_alpha   90.00
_cell.angle_beta   90.00
_cell.angle_gamma   90.00
#
_symmetry.space_group_name_H-M   'P 1'
#
loop_
_entity.id
_entity.type
_entity.pdbx_description
1 polymer ?
#
loop_
_entity_poly.entity_id
_entity_poly.type
_entity_poly.pdbx_seq_one_letter_code
_entity_poly.pdbx_strand_id
1 'polypeptide(L)' 'MFEGCHFPSEVILETARYYFAYKLSYREIEEIQLELGVVVEHATINR' A
#
# COMPACT_ATOMS: atom_id res chain seq x y z
N MET A 1 -1.16 -5.77 22.73
CA MET A 1 -1.96 -5.85 21.51
C MET A 1 -1.38 -4.89 20.50
N PHE A 2 -0.63 -5.38 19.51
CA PHE A 2 -0.35 -4.61 18.31
C PHE A 2 -1.49 -4.95 17.35
N GLU A 3 -2.51 -4.10 17.28
CA GLU A 3 -3.44 -4.07 16.15
C GLU A 3 -2.66 -3.46 14.98
N GLY A 4 -1.71 -4.24 14.45
CA GLY A 4 -0.96 -3.87 13.26
C GLY A 4 -1.94 -3.91 12.09
N CYS A 5 -2.05 -2.80 11.36
CA CYS A 5 -2.85 -2.65 10.16
C CYS A 5 -2.79 -3.93 9.31
N HIS A 6 -3.86 -4.70 9.32
CA HIS A 6 -3.99 -5.92 8.53
C HIS A 6 -4.33 -5.49 7.10
N PHE A 7 -3.33 -5.00 6.37
CA PHE A 7 -3.48 -4.85 4.93
C PHE A 7 -3.67 -6.25 4.35
N PRO A 8 -4.65 -6.46 3.45
CA PRO A 8 -4.80 -7.73 2.76
C PRO A 8 -3.46 -8.08 2.12
N SER A 9 -3.02 -9.34 2.25
CA SER A 9 -1.73 -9.77 1.68
C SER A 9 -1.63 -9.47 0.18
N GLU A 10 -2.78 -9.42 -0.50
CA GLU A 10 -2.92 -8.99 -1.90
C GLU A 10 -2.40 -7.57 -2.14
N VAL A 11 -2.73 -6.61 -1.26
CA VAL A 11 -2.31 -5.20 -1.35
C VAL A 11 -0.80 -5.07 -1.15
N ILE A 12 -0.24 -5.80 -0.18
CA ILE A 12 1.21 -5.78 0.10
C ILE A 12 2.00 -6.34 -1.09
N LEU A 13 1.52 -7.45 -1.66
CA LEU A 13 2.16 -8.10 -2.81
C LEU A 13 2.05 -7.25 -4.07
N GLU A 14 0.91 -6.61 -4.30
CA GLU A 14 0.70 -5.70 -5.42
C GLU A 14 1.59 -4.47 -5.30
N THR A 15 1.64 -3.83 -4.12
CA THR A 15 2.55 -2.71 -3.84
C THR A 15 4.00 -3.10 -4.09
N ALA A 16 4.45 -4.23 -3.53
CA ALA A 16 5.81 -4.72 -3.73
C ALA A 16 6.10 -4.97 -5.22
N ARG A 17 5.16 -5.57 -5.96
CA ARG A 17 5.31 -5.80 -7.40
C ARG A 17 5.51 -4.50 -8.16
N TYR A 18 4.69 -3.48 -7.91
CA TYR A 18 4.81 -2.19 -8.59
C TYR A 18 6.11 -1.47 -8.23
N TYR A 19 6.52 -1.55 -6.96
CA TYR A 19 7.76 -0.97 -6.46
C TYR A 19 8.99 -1.60 -7.14
N PHE A 20 9.05 -2.94 -7.20
CA PHE A 20 10.20 -3.64 -7.79
C PHE A 20 10.18 -3.67 -9.32
N ALA A 21 9.01 -3.82 -9.95
CA ALA A 21 8.92 -4.00 -11.41
C ALA A 21 9.00 -2.68 -12.18
N TYR A 22 8.43 -1.60 -11.63
CA TYR A 22 8.28 -0.33 -12.36
C TYR A 22 9.07 0.84 -11.74
N LYS A 23 9.82 0.61 -10.64
CA LYS A 23 10.50 1.65 -9.86
C LYS A 23 9.57 2.82 -9.49
N LEU A 24 8.29 2.51 -9.29
CA LEU A 24 7.30 3.51 -8.93
C LEU A 24 7.56 3.99 -7.50
N SER A 25 7.35 5.28 -7.29
CA SER A 25 7.40 5.84 -5.95
C SER A 25 6.19 5.34 -5.16
N TYR A 26 6.32 5.21 -3.84
CA TYR A 26 5.23 4.76 -2.97
C TYR A 26 3.92 5.52 -3.24
N ARG A 27 4.02 6.83 -3.47
CA ARG A 27 2.89 7.71 -3.80
C ARG A 27 2.19 7.35 -5.12
N GLU A 28 2.94 6.98 -6.15
CA GLU A 28 2.37 6.56 -7.44
C GLU A 28 1.61 5.24 -7.27
N ILE A 29 2.14 4.35 -6.43
CA ILE A 29 1.50 3.07 -6.12
C ILE A 29 0.23 3.29 -5.27
N GLU A 30 0.24 4.25 -4.34
CA GLU A 30 -0.97 4.67 -3.61
C GLU A 30 -2.03 5.24 -4.55
N GLU A 31 -1.67 6.09 -5.51
CA GLU A 31 -2.61 6.63 -6.50
C GLU A 31 -3.22 5.52 -7.35
N ILE A 32 -2.41 4.56 -7.82
CA ILE A 32 -2.88 3.39 -8.58
C ILE A 32 -3.84 2.54 -7.74
N GLN A 33 -3.49 2.27 -6.48
CA GLN A 33 -4.35 1.49 -5.59
C GLN A 33 -5.65 2.24 -5.27
N LEU A 34 -5.60 3.55 -5.13
CA LEU A 34 -6.77 4.41 -4.93
C LEU A 34 -7.70 4.37 -6.16
N GLU A 35 -7.15 4.43 -7.37
CA GLU A 35 -7.91 4.27 -8.63
C GLU A 35 -8.54 2.87 -8.75
N LEU A 36 -7.87 1.85 -8.25
CA LEU A 36 -8.38 0.47 -8.19
C LEU A 36 -9.40 0.22 -7.06
N GLY A 37 -9.72 1.25 -6.27
CA GLY A 37 -10.67 1.16 -5.16
C GLY A 37 -10.09 0.55 -3.87
N VAL A 38 -8.78 0.35 -3.83
CA VAL A 38 -8.02 -0.08 -2.65
C VAL A 38 -7.55 1.17 -1.89
N VAL A 39 -8.29 1.53 -0.85
CA VAL A 39 -7.90 2.64 0.04
C VAL A 39 -6.82 2.13 0.99
N VAL A 40 -5.56 2.46 0.69
CA VAL A 40 -4.46 2.33 1.66
C VAL A 40 -4.60 3.48 2.64
N GLU A 41 -5.20 3.23 3.81
CA GLU A 41 -5.24 4.25 4.86
C GLU A 41 -3.81 4.57 5.32
N HIS A 42 -3.46 5.86 5.25
CA HIS A 42 -2.18 6.41 5.73
C HIS A 42 -2.04 6.34 7.28
N ALA A 43 -2.91 5.60 7.95
CA ALA A 43 -2.91 5.46 9.38
C ALA A 43 -1.76 4.54 9.82
N THR A 44 -0.86 5.11 10.64
CA THR A 44 0.08 4.44 11.55
C THR A 44 1.55 4.36 11.13
N ILE A 45 2.12 5.46 10.63
CA ILE A 45 3.52 5.82 10.96
C ILE A 45 3.57 7.25 11.52
N ASN A 46 2.75 7.55 12.52
CA ASN A 46 2.99 8.71 13.38
C ASN A 46 2.23 8.57 14.70
N ARG A 47 2.73 7.71 15.60
CA ARG A 47 2.58 7.90 17.03
C ARG A 47 3.88 7.55 17.73
#